data_AF-A0A6P0XLR7-F1
#
_entry.id   AF-A0A6P0XLR7-F1
#
_cell.length_a   1.000
_cell.length_b   1.000
_cell.length_c   1.000
_cell.angle_alpha   90.00
_cell.angle_beta   90.00
_cell.angle_gamma   90.00
#
_symmetry.space_group_name_H-M   'P 1'
#
loop_
_entity.id
_entity.type
_entity.pdbx_description
1 polymer ?
#
loop_
_entity_poly.entity_id
_entity_poly.type
_entity_poly.pdbx_seq_one_letter_code
_entity_poly.pdbx_strand_id
1 'polypeptide(L)' 'SQEKWLLTTKEVSEIVGRKPRKMKGESYCILGGWKFVAKGRSGNQTLWQVEQLKL' A
#
# COMPACT_ATOMS: atom_id res chain seq x y z
N SER A 1 -7.08 17.69 9.18
CA SER A 1 -7.08 16.23 8.90
C SER A 1 -5.99 15.99 7.86
N GLN A 2 -4.97 15.16 8.15
CA GLN A 2 -4.01 14.77 7.11
C GLN A 2 -4.75 13.91 6.08
N GLU A 3 -4.80 14.37 4.83
CA GLU A 3 -5.31 13.57 3.72
C GLU A 3 -4.41 12.34 3.57
N LYS A 4 -5.02 11.17 3.78
CA LYS A 4 -4.32 9.88 3.66
C LYS A 4 -4.56 9.35 2.26
N TRP A 5 -3.52 9.30 1.45
CA TRP A 5 -3.61 8.71 0.12
C TRP A 5 -3.90 7.22 0.24
N LEU A 6 -5.04 6.81 -0.32
CA LEU A 6 -5.45 5.42 -0.46
C LEU A 6 -5.34 5.03 -1.93
N LEU A 7 -4.55 3.98 -2.19
CA LEU A 7 -4.32 3.44 -3.52
C LEU A 7 -4.81 2.00 -3.59
N THR A 8 -5.40 1.62 -4.70
CA THR A 8 -5.72 0.23 -5.02
C THR A 8 -4.46 -0.58 -5.31
N THR A 9 -4.56 -1.90 -5.24
CA THR A 9 -3.48 -2.80 -5.68
C THR A 9 -3.01 -2.50 -7.11
N LYS A 10 -3.90 -2.10 -8.02
CA LYS A 10 -3.55 -1.80 -9.41
C LYS A 10 -2.69 -0.52 -9.48
N GLU A 11 -3.15 0.57 -8.88
CA GLU A 11 -2.43 1.84 -8.85
C GLU A 11 -1.03 1.69 -8.23
N VAL A 12 -0.93 0.99 -7.08
CA VAL A 12 0.39 0.70 -6.48
C VAL A 12 1.28 -0.08 -7.45
N SER A 13 0.73 -1.09 -8.14
CA SER A 13 1.50 -1.89 -9.10
C SER A 13 2.00 -1.07 -10.29
N GLU A 14 1.19 -0.14 -10.79
CA GLU A 14 1.55 0.77 -11.89
C GLU A 14 2.64 1.76 -11.45
N ILE A 15 2.56 2.29 -10.22
CA ILE A 15 3.53 3.25 -9.68
C ILE A 15 4.89 2.59 -9.40
N VAL A 16 4.90 1.42 -8.75
CA VAL A 16 6.15 0.78 -8.29
C VAL A 16 6.66 -0.32 -9.24
N GLY A 17 5.94 -0.61 -10.31
CA GLY A 17 6.26 -1.66 -11.29
C GLY A 17 6.13 -3.10 -10.75
N ARG A 18 5.58 -3.29 -9.53
CA ARG A 18 5.44 -4.60 -8.90
C ARG A 18 4.17 -4.70 -8.06
N LYS A 19 3.49 -5.85 -8.12
CA LYS A 19 2.29 -6.11 -7.31
C LYS A 19 2.60 -6.09 -5.80
N PRO A 20 1.94 -5.26 -4.99
CA PRO A 20 2.12 -5.25 -3.54
C PRO A 20 1.61 -6.55 -2.92
N ARG A 21 2.41 -7.10 -2.00
CA ARG A 21 2.08 -8.29 -1.21
C ARG A 21 2.42 -8.01 0.23
N LYS A 22 1.49 -8.29 1.13
CA LYS A 22 1.71 -8.15 2.57
C LYS A 22 2.91 -9.00 2.99
N MET A 23 3.72 -8.47 3.90
CA MET A 23 4.72 -9.26 4.60
C MET A 23 4.02 -10.32 5.47
N LYS A 24 4.71 -11.44 5.72
CA LYS A 24 4.13 -12.58 6.45
C LYS A 24 3.74 -12.15 7.86
N GLY A 25 2.48 -12.37 8.24
CA GLY A 25 1.94 -11.97 9.55
C GLY A 25 1.60 -10.48 9.65
N GLU A 26 1.84 -9.69 8.62
CA GLU A 26 1.73 -8.23 8.66
C GLU A 26 0.56 -7.70 7.83
N SER A 27 0.14 -6.48 8.16
CA SER A 27 -0.87 -5.75 7.38
C SER A 27 -0.27 -4.79 6.34
N TYR A 28 1.06 -4.78 6.16
CA TYR A 28 1.74 -3.84 5.28
C TYR A 28 2.76 -4.52 4.35
N CYS A 29 3.29 -3.74 3.41
CA CYS A 29 4.47 -4.08 2.63
C CYS A 29 5.36 -2.85 2.43
N ILE A 30 6.62 -3.06 2.05
CA ILE A 30 7.58 -2.01 1.75
C ILE A 30 8.02 -2.19 0.29
N LEU A 31 7.83 -1.16 -0.53
CA LEU A 31 8.19 -1.16 -1.95
C LEU A 31 8.64 0.24 -2.37
N GLY A 32 9.70 0.33 -3.18
CA GLY A 32 10.17 1.61 -3.73
C GLY A 32 10.47 2.69 -2.67
N GLY A 33 10.86 2.30 -1.45
CA GLY A 33 11.13 3.23 -0.35
C GLY A 33 9.88 3.71 0.43
N TRP A 34 8.70 3.17 0.13
CA TRP A 34 7.45 3.53 0.80
C TRP A 34 6.86 2.36 1.57
N LYS A 35 6.11 2.68 2.64
CA LYS A 35 5.30 1.70 3.36
C LYS A 35 3.85 1.79 2.88
N PHE A 36 3.31 0.67 2.44
CA PHE A 36 1.93 0.55 2.02
C PHE A 36 1.18 -0.31 3.04
N VAL A 37 0.23 0.28 3.77
CA VAL A 37 -0.55 -0.40 4.81
C VAL A 37 -1.94 -0.76 4.28
N ALA A 38 -2.31 -2.04 4.32
CA ALA A 38 -3.64 -2.48 3.93
C ALA A 38 -4.70 -1.95 4.92
N LYS A 39 -5.63 -1.12 4.46
CA LYS A 39 -6.71 -0.53 5.27
C LYS A 39 -8.11 -1.04 4.94
N GLY A 40 -8.26 -1.79 3.86
CA GLY A 40 -9.55 -2.33 3.46
C GLY A 40 -9.53 -2.89 2.05
N ARG A 41 -10.70 -2.93 1.43
CA ARG A 41 -10.89 -3.39 0.05
C ARG A 41 -11.75 -2.41 -0.74
N SER A 42 -11.46 -2.31 -2.03
CA SER A 42 -12.35 -1.74 -3.04
C SER A 42 -12.59 -2.83 -4.08
N GLY A 43 -13.78 -3.43 -4.06
CA GLY A 43 -14.09 -4.64 -4.81
C GLY A 43 -13.10 -5.78 -4.52
N ASN A 44 -12.43 -6.26 -5.57
CA ASN A 44 -11.44 -7.33 -5.46
C ASN A 44 -10.02 -6.85 -5.11
N GLN A 45 -9.81 -5.55 -4.93
CA GLN A 45 -8.50 -4.94 -4.70
C GLN A 45 -8.32 -4.54 -3.24
N THR A 46 -7.09 -4.62 -2.74
CA THR A 46 -6.73 -4.08 -1.43
C THR A 46 -6.54 -2.57 -1.55
N LEU A 47 -7.05 -1.82 -0.58
CA LEU A 47 -6.75 -0.41 -0.41
C LEU A 47 -5.52 -0.26 0.48
N TRP A 48 -4.52 0.44 -0.03
CA TRP A 48 -3.22 0.66 0.56
C TRP A 48 -3.08 2.13 0.95
N GLN A 49 -2.94 2.39 2.23
CA GLN A 49 -2.55 3.70 2.71
C GLN A 49 -1.04 3.86 2.54
N VAL A 50 -0.63 4.96 1.93
CA VAL A 50 0.78 5.33 1.81
C VAL A 50 1.27 5.95 3.11
N GLU A 51 2.38 5.44 3.64
CA GLU A 51 3.08 5.97 4.81
C GLU A 51 4.55 6.18 4.45
N GLN A 52 5.12 7.32 4.87
CA GLN A 52 6.57 7.51 4.85
C GLN A 52 7.22 6.54 5.83
N LEU A 53 8.32 5.92 5.42
CA LEU A 53 9.20 5.22 6.35
C LEU A 53 9.82 6.27 7.27
N LYS A 54 9.40 6.30 8.54
CA LYS A 54 10.16 7.01 9.56
C LYS A 54 11.37 6.15 9.86
N LEU A 55 12.53 6.58 9.37
CA LEU A 55 13.84 6.07 9.78
C LEU A 55 14.13 6.53 11.21
#